data_AF-A0A519RNG9-F1
#
_entry.id   AF-A0A519RNG9-F1
#
_cell.length_a   1.000
_cell.length_b   1.000
_cell.length_c   1.000
_cell.angle_alpha   90.00
_cell.angle_beta   90.00
_cell.angle_gamma   90.00
#
_symmetry.space_group_name_H-M   'P 1'
#
loop_
_entity.id
_entity.type
_entity.pdbx_description
1 polymer ?
#
loop_
_entity_poly.entity_id
_entity_poly.type
_entity_poly.pdbx_seq_one_letter_code
_entity_poly.pdbx_strand_id
1 'polypeptide(L)'
;MGYQDDIRSSVISHSLEEISRYTYSFITLAVAAIGYSVSLSIDLAVSWSLLPLFLAVFLWGISLIYAFLSMENKFKMFTALNAMMQAKDDIDIAANLVIEDALEKKKNKERLLLLAVMIDSKKKELNKASDETERLTVRNKNFFLLGILAFIIWWVIKLVNNTAVIS
;
A
#
# COMPACT_ATOMS: atom_id res chain seq x y z
N MET A 1 0.21 17.58 28.36
CA MET A 1 -0.32 17.12 27.06
C MET A 1 0.77 16.88 26.00
N GLY A 2 1.91 17.59 25.96
CA GLY A 2 2.91 17.44 24.88
C GLY A 2 3.66 16.10 24.74
N TYR A 3 3.74 15.25 25.77
CA TYR A 3 4.57 14.04 25.71
C TYR A 3 3.97 12.91 24.84
N GLN A 4 2.64 12.81 24.76
CA GLN A 4 2.00 11.81 23.90
C GLN A 4 2.01 12.22 22.43
N ASP A 5 1.91 13.53 22.14
CA ASP A 5 1.97 14.04 20.76
C ASP A 5 3.35 13.86 20.14
N ASP A 6 4.44 14.00 20.93
CA ASP A 6 5.81 13.75 20.46
C ASP A 6 6.09 12.26 20.17
N ILE A 7 5.56 11.34 20.99
CA ILE A 7 5.70 9.90 20.71
C ILE A 7 4.90 9.52 19.46
N ARG A 8 3.72 10.10 19.28
CA ARG A 8 2.88 9.83 18.11
C ARG A 8 3.51 10.37 16.83
N SER A 9 4.06 11.59 16.87
CA SER A 9 4.71 12.21 15.72
C SER A 9 5.99 11.47 15.31
N SER A 10 6.80 11.01 16.29
CA SER A 10 8.02 10.25 16.03
C SER A 10 7.77 8.85 15.46
N VAL A 11 6.73 8.15 15.90
CA VAL A 11 6.34 6.84 15.32
C VAL A 11 5.81 7.00 13.89
N ILE A 12 5.04 8.06 13.63
CA ILE A 12 4.53 8.37 12.28
C ILE A 12 5.68 8.78 11.35
N SER A 13 6.63 9.59 11.81
CA SER A 13 7.77 10.00 10.99
C SER A 13 8.71 8.84 10.66
N HIS A 14 8.99 7.96 11.62
CA HIS A 14 9.79 6.76 11.39
C HIS A 14 9.15 5.81 10.37
N SER A 15 7.84 5.55 10.48
CA SER A 15 7.14 4.68 9.53
C SER A 15 7.07 5.29 8.12
N LEU A 16 6.89 6.61 8.00
CA LEU A 16 6.96 7.30 6.72
C LEU A 16 8.37 7.26 6.11
N GLU A 17 9.42 7.42 6.92
CA GLU A 17 10.80 7.35 6.46
C GLU A 17 11.13 5.94 5.92
N GLU A 18 10.73 4.88 6.63
CA GLU A 18 10.89 3.50 6.14
C GLU A 18 10.15 3.28 4.82
N ILE A 19 8.87 3.65 4.74
CA ILE A 19 8.07 3.54 3.51
C ILE A 19 8.73 4.30 2.35
N SER A 20 9.27 5.49 2.61
CA SER A 20 9.97 6.29 1.60
C SER A 20 11.24 5.59 1.10
N ARG A 21 12.07 5.02 1.99
CA ARG A 21 13.30 4.29 1.61
C ARG A 21 13.01 3.07 0.75
N TYR A 22 11.97 2.31 1.08
CA TYR A 22 11.55 1.19 0.24
C TYR A 22 11.05 1.67 -1.12
N THR A 23 10.27 2.75 -1.16
CA THR A 23 9.76 3.33 -2.41
C THR A 23 10.88 3.79 -3.34
N TYR A 24 11.88 4.51 -2.82
CA TYR A 24 13.06 4.91 -3.60
C TYR A 24 13.87 3.71 -4.09
N SER A 25 14.01 2.66 -3.28
CA SER A 25 14.71 1.43 -3.67
C SER A 25 13.97 0.71 -4.81
N PHE A 26 12.65 0.62 -4.75
CA PHE A 26 11.83 0.04 -5.82
C PHE A 26 11.86 0.86 -7.11
N ILE A 27 11.81 2.20 -7.01
CA ILE A 27 11.94 3.08 -8.18
C ILE A 27 13.33 2.92 -8.81
N THR A 28 14.39 2.90 -8.01
CA THR A 28 15.77 2.75 -8.51
C THR A 28 15.95 1.38 -9.17
N LEU A 29 15.41 0.31 -8.56
CA LEU A 29 15.41 -1.03 -9.14
C LEU A 29 14.63 -1.08 -10.46
N ALA A 30 13.47 -0.41 -10.54
CA ALA A 30 12.68 -0.33 -11.76
C ALA A 30 13.43 0.42 -12.88
N VAL A 31 14.06 1.55 -12.56
CA VAL A 31 14.88 2.32 -13.52
C VAL A 31 16.07 1.48 -14.01
N ALA A 32 16.76 0.78 -13.12
CA ALA A 32 17.85 -0.11 -13.48
C ALA A 32 17.38 -1.28 -14.37
N ALA A 33 16.23 -1.88 -14.06
CA ALA A 33 15.64 -2.96 -14.86
C ALA A 33 15.22 -2.48 -16.25
N ILE A 34 14.62 -1.28 -16.37
CA ILE A 34 14.29 -0.67 -17.66
C ILE A 34 15.56 -0.39 -18.46
N GLY A 35 16.58 0.22 -17.84
CA GLY A 35 17.86 0.50 -18.49
C GLY A 35 18.55 -0.76 -19.01
N TYR A 36 18.53 -1.83 -18.22
CA TYR A 36 19.07 -3.13 -18.60
C TYR A 36 18.25 -3.81 -19.72
N SER A 37 16.93 -3.67 -19.69
CA SER A 37 16.06 -4.18 -20.76
C SER A 37 16.30 -3.45 -22.08
N VAL A 38 16.52 -2.13 -22.05
CA VAL A 38 16.82 -1.32 -23.23
C VAL A 38 18.19 -1.69 -23.79
N SER A 39 19.22 -1.84 -22.95
CA SER A 39 20.56 -2.21 -23.43
C SER A 39 20.59 -3.59 -24.09
N LEU A 40 19.80 -4.55 -23.60
CA LEU A 40 19.62 -5.85 -24.24
C LEU A 40 18.84 -5.79 -25.57
N SER A 41 18.05 -4.74 -25.79
CA SER A 41 17.17 -4.64 -26.96
C SER A 41 17.83 -3.95 -28.16
N ILE A 42 18.94 -3.23 -27.97
CA ILE A 42 19.60 -2.44 -29.02
C ILE A 42 20.23 -3.35 -30.10
N ASP A 43 20.69 -4.54 -29.73
CA ASP A 43 21.41 -5.45 -30.64
C ASP A 43 20.61 -6.71 -31.05
N LEU A 44 19.38 -6.90 -30.55
CA LEU A 44 18.56 -8.08 -30.86
C LEU A 44 17.43 -7.77 -31.85
N ALA A 45 17.46 -8.44 -33.00
CA ALA A 45 16.28 -8.57 -33.85
C ALA A 45 15.14 -9.24 -33.06
N VAL A 46 13.90 -8.78 -33.25
CA VAL A 46 12.70 -9.32 -32.58
C VAL A 46 12.57 -10.81 -32.92
N SER A 47 13.06 -11.64 -32.01
CA SER A 47 12.98 -13.10 -32.08
C SER A 47 11.84 -13.58 -31.20
N TRP A 48 11.21 -14.70 -31.57
CA TRP A 48 10.14 -15.31 -30.79
C TRP A 48 10.51 -15.59 -29.33
N SER A 49 11.81 -15.65 -29.01
CA SER A 49 12.33 -15.81 -27.65
C SER A 49 12.16 -14.58 -26.75
N LEU A 50 11.81 -13.41 -27.27
CA LEU A 50 11.55 -12.18 -26.49
C LEU A 50 10.12 -12.09 -25.97
N LEU A 51 9.19 -12.88 -26.51
CA LEU A 51 7.76 -12.83 -26.16
C LEU A 51 7.50 -13.16 -24.68
N PRO A 52 8.14 -14.18 -24.06
CA PRO A 52 8.00 -14.44 -22.64
C PRO A 52 8.59 -13.33 -21.75
N LEU A 53 9.67 -12.68 -22.19
CA LEU A 53 10.29 -11.56 -21.48
C LEU A 53 9.35 -10.34 -21.47
N PHE A 54 8.76 -10.01 -22.62
CA PHE A 54 7.76 -8.95 -22.73
C PHE A 54 6.57 -9.22 -21.80
N LEU A 55 6.07 -10.46 -21.77
CA LEU A 55 4.96 -10.85 -20.88
C LEU A 55 5.32 -10.68 -19.40
N ALA A 56 6.55 -11.03 -18.99
CA ALA A 56 7.03 -10.85 -17.63
C ALA A 56 7.07 -9.37 -17.23
N VAL A 57 7.64 -8.51 -18.08
CA VAL A 57 7.70 -7.05 -17.86
C VAL A 57 6.28 -6.45 -17.81
N PHE A 58 5.39 -6.90 -18.69
CA PHE A 58 4.00 -6.45 -18.71
C PHE A 58 3.24 -6.83 -17.42
N LEU A 59 3.40 -8.07 -16.94
CA LEU A 59 2.80 -8.53 -15.67
C LEU A 59 3.34 -7.77 -14.46
N TRP A 60 4.64 -7.45 -14.42
CA TRP A 60 5.21 -6.59 -13.39
C TRP A 60 4.71 -5.15 -13.48
N GLY A 61 4.50 -4.62 -14.69
CA GLY A 61 3.86 -3.31 -14.88
C GLY A 61 2.44 -3.26 -14.30
N ILE A 62 1.63 -4.28 -14.57
CA ILE A 62 0.28 -4.42 -14.00
C ILE A 62 0.35 -4.53 -12.46
N SER A 63 1.29 -5.31 -11.94
CA SER A 63 1.53 -5.42 -10.49
C SER A 63 1.86 -4.05 -9.86
N LEU A 64 2.71 -3.25 -10.50
CA LEU A 64 3.03 -1.88 -10.07
C LEU A 64 1.80 -0.98 -10.00
N ILE A 65 0.91 -1.04 -10.99
CA ILE A 65 -0.36 -0.28 -10.99
C ILE A 65 -1.22 -0.67 -9.78
N TYR A 66 -1.36 -1.97 -9.50
CA TYR A 66 -2.08 -2.44 -8.32
C TYR A 66 -1.41 -2.05 -7.01
N ALA A 67 -0.07 -1.98 -6.97
CA ALA A 67 0.67 -1.50 -5.81
C ALA A 67 0.38 -0.02 -5.53
N PHE A 68 0.34 0.82 -6.55
CA PHE A 68 -0.02 2.24 -6.41
C PHE A 68 -1.47 2.43 -5.94
N LEU A 69 -2.42 1.70 -6.54
CA LEU A 69 -3.83 1.72 -6.10
C LEU A 69 -3.99 1.26 -4.65
N SER A 70 -3.24 0.23 -4.23
CA SER A 70 -3.24 -0.24 -2.84
C SER A 70 -2.65 0.81 -1.89
N MET A 71 -1.57 1.50 -2.28
CA MET A 71 -0.98 2.58 -1.48
C MET A 71 -1.93 3.76 -1.30
N GLU A 72 -2.62 4.19 -2.37
CA GLU A 72 -3.60 5.28 -2.28
C GLU A 72 -4.72 4.94 -1.29
N ASN A 73 -5.24 3.71 -1.33
CA ASN A 73 -6.28 3.26 -0.42
C ASN A 73 -5.77 3.15 1.03
N LYS A 74 -4.52 2.68 1.25
CA LYS A 74 -3.89 2.70 2.57
C LYS A 74 -3.72 4.11 3.12
N PHE A 75 -3.35 5.07 2.28
CA PHE A 75 -3.19 6.45 2.70
C PHE A 75 -4.54 7.04 3.15
N LYS A 76 -5.61 6.84 2.37
CA LYS A 76 -6.98 7.23 2.75
C LYS A 76 -7.41 6.61 4.08
N MET A 77 -7.08 5.33 4.29
CA MET A 77 -7.30 4.63 5.56
C MET A 77 -6.57 5.25 6.74
N PHE A 78 -5.28 5.55 6.58
CA PHE A 78 -4.48 6.20 7.62
C PHE A 78 -5.06 7.57 7.98
N THR A 79 -5.48 8.36 6.97
CA THR A 79 -6.14 9.65 7.22
C THR A 79 -7.47 9.47 7.96
N ALA A 80 -8.29 8.50 7.57
CA ALA A 80 -9.56 8.21 8.23
C ALA A 80 -9.37 7.72 9.67
N LEU A 81 -8.39 6.85 9.91
CA LEU A 81 -8.04 6.36 11.24
C LEU A 81 -7.54 7.48 12.14
N ASN A 82 -6.70 8.39 11.62
CA ASN A 82 -6.20 9.52 12.39
C ASN A 82 -7.34 10.47 12.80
N ALA A 83 -8.30 10.72 11.90
CA ALA A 83 -9.49 11.50 12.21
C ALA A 83 -10.41 10.83 13.26
N MET A 84 -10.51 9.49 13.26
CA MET A 84 -11.24 8.76 14.29
C MET A 84 -10.56 8.85 15.65
N MET A 85 -9.23 8.75 15.69
CA MET A 85 -8.50 8.83 16.95
C MET A 85 -8.64 10.22 17.58
N GLN A 86 -8.52 11.29 16.79
CA GLN A 86 -8.82 12.65 17.29
C GLN A 86 -10.25 12.76 17.83
N ALA A 87 -11.24 12.27 17.10
CA ALA A 87 -12.63 12.30 17.57
C ALA A 87 -12.84 11.49 18.86
N LYS A 88 -12.11 10.39 19.04
CA LYS A 88 -12.17 9.59 20.27
C LYS A 88 -11.50 10.33 21.44
N ASP A 89 -10.33 10.94 21.20
CA ASP A 89 -9.62 11.73 22.21
C ASP A 89 -10.50 12.92 22.68
N ASP A 90 -11.21 13.58 21.76
CA ASP A 90 -12.17 14.64 22.06
C ASP A 90 -13.36 14.14 22.92
N ILE A 91 -13.85 12.93 22.67
CA ILE A 91 -14.92 12.29 23.46
C ILE A 91 -14.43 11.93 24.86
N ASP A 92 -13.21 11.38 24.99
CA ASP A 92 -12.64 11.01 26.29
C ASP A 92 -12.38 12.28 27.14
N ILE A 93 -11.96 13.38 26.51
CA ILE A 93 -11.82 14.70 27.16
C ILE A 93 -13.20 15.25 27.57
N ALA A 94 -14.18 15.24 26.67
CA ALA A 94 -15.53 15.71 26.96
C ALA A 94 -16.21 14.86 28.04
N ALA A 95 -16.01 13.54 28.04
CA ALA A 95 -16.53 12.64 29.05
C ALA A 95 -15.92 12.91 30.43
N ASN A 96 -14.62 13.21 30.50
CA ASN A 96 -13.97 13.59 31.76
C ASN A 96 -14.45 14.97 32.26
N LEU A 97 -14.66 15.95 31.38
CA LEU A 97 -15.22 17.27 31.75
C LEU A 97 -16.68 17.18 32.19
N VAL A 98 -17.47 16.26 31.63
CA VAL A 98 -18.88 16.03 32.00
C VAL A 98 -19.04 15.35 33.36
N ILE A 99 -18.01 14.66 33.86
CA ILE A 99 -18.00 14.13 35.24
C ILE A 99 -17.89 15.27 36.27
N GLU A 100 -17.37 16.43 35.87
CA GLU A 100 -17.13 17.57 36.75
C GLU A 100 -18.33 18.53 36.87
N ASP A 101 -19.28 18.53 35.91
CA ASP A 101 -20.43 19.44 35.94
C ASP A 101 -21.78 18.72 35.78
N ALA A 102 -22.41 18.40 36.91
CA ALA A 102 -23.57 17.50 37.01
C ALA A 102 -24.92 18.09 36.54
N LEU A 103 -24.96 19.29 35.93
CA LEU A 103 -26.21 19.99 35.59
C LEU A 103 -26.58 20.08 34.09
N GLU A 104 -25.72 19.68 33.14
CA GLU A 104 -26.02 19.70 31.68
C GLU A 104 -26.37 18.32 31.05
N LYS A 105 -26.82 17.37 31.88
CA LYS A 105 -26.95 15.92 31.58
C LYS A 105 -27.80 15.50 30.37
N LYS A 106 -28.69 16.35 29.83
CA LYS A 106 -29.59 15.94 28.72
C LYS A 106 -29.07 16.33 27.33
N LYS A 107 -28.50 17.54 27.19
CA LYS A 107 -28.00 18.08 25.91
C LYS A 107 -26.66 17.45 25.50
N ASN A 108 -25.80 17.11 26.46
CA ASN A 108 -24.53 16.43 26.19
C ASN A 108 -24.70 14.94 25.91
N LYS A 109 -25.74 14.28 26.44
CA LYS A 109 -26.00 12.86 26.18
C LYS A 109 -26.38 12.60 24.71
N GLU A 110 -27.17 13.48 24.10
CA GLU A 110 -27.52 13.39 22.67
C GLU A 110 -26.31 13.62 21.76
N ARG A 111 -25.44 14.58 22.11
CA ARG A 111 -24.18 14.81 21.39
C ARG A 111 -23.22 13.62 21.46
N LEU A 112 -23.09 13.01 22.64
CA LEU A 112 -22.27 11.81 22.84
C LEU A 112 -22.82 10.60 22.07
N LEU A 113 -24.15 10.41 22.06
CA LEU A 113 -24.80 9.36 21.27
C LEU A 113 -24.60 9.59 19.76
N LEU A 114 -24.76 10.82 19.28
CA LEU A 114 -24.56 11.17 17.87
C LEU A 114 -23.11 10.95 17.45
N LEU A 115 -22.14 11.31 18.30
CA LEU A 115 -20.72 11.02 18.09
C LEU A 115 -20.43 9.51 18.08
N ALA A 116 -21.00 8.73 18.99
CA ALA A 116 -20.84 7.28 19.02
C ALA A 116 -21.39 6.60 17.75
N VAL A 117 -22.56 7.04 17.26
CA VAL A 117 -23.13 6.57 15.99
C VAL A 117 -22.25 6.95 14.79
N MET A 118 -21.70 8.16 14.78
CA MET A 118 -20.76 8.58 13.73
C MET A 118 -19.47 7.76 13.73
N ILE A 119 -18.94 7.41 14.91
CA ILE A 119 -17.76 6.55 15.04
C ILE A 119 -18.06 5.14 14.51
N ASP A 120 -19.20 4.56 14.88
CA ASP A 120 -19.56 3.20 14.42
C ASP A 120 -19.80 3.15 12.91
N SER A 121 -20.45 4.19 12.35
CA SER A 121 -20.61 4.35 10.90
C SER A 121 -19.27 4.45 10.18
N LYS A 122 -18.37 5.32 10.65
CA LYS A 122 -17.04 5.45 10.05
C LYS A 122 -16.21 4.17 10.22
N LYS A 123 -16.34 3.45 11.34
CA LYS A 123 -15.65 2.16 11.57
C LYS A 123 -16.07 1.13 10.53
N LYS A 124 -17.36 1.10 10.17
CA LYS A 124 -17.88 0.23 9.12
C LYS A 124 -17.32 0.59 7.73
N GLU A 125 -17.20 1.88 7.42
CA GLU A 125 -16.55 2.35 6.19
C GLU A 125 -15.06 1.97 6.15
N LEU A 126 -14.37 2.10 7.28
CA LEU A 126 -12.97 1.71 7.42
C LEU A 126 -12.78 0.21 7.18
N ASN A 127 -13.63 -0.64 7.79
CA ASN A 127 -13.59 -2.08 7.55
C ASN A 127 -13.82 -2.44 6.08
N LYS A 128 -14.77 -1.78 5.42
CA LYS A 128 -15.02 -1.99 3.99
C LYS A 128 -13.82 -1.61 3.11
N ALA A 129 -13.19 -0.47 3.41
CA ALA A 129 -11.96 -0.06 2.73
C ALA A 129 -10.78 -1.02 3.03
N SER A 130 -10.79 -1.67 4.20
CA SER A 130 -9.79 -2.67 4.61
C SER A 130 -9.85 -3.88 3.70
N ASP A 131 -11.04 -4.46 3.58
CA ASP A 131 -11.29 -5.65 2.77
C ASP A 131 -10.92 -5.40 1.31
N GLU A 132 -11.20 -4.20 0.79
CA GLU A 132 -10.86 -3.81 -0.57
C GLU A 132 -9.34 -3.69 -0.77
N THR A 133 -8.63 -3.11 0.20
CA THR A 133 -7.17 -3.00 0.19
C THR A 133 -6.49 -4.36 0.29
N GLU A 134 -7.02 -5.28 1.09
CA GLU A 134 -6.53 -6.65 1.20
C GLU A 134 -6.68 -7.39 -0.13
N ARG A 135 -7.84 -7.29 -0.78
CA ARG A 135 -8.09 -7.87 -2.11
C ARG A 135 -7.11 -7.35 -3.15
N LEU A 136 -6.85 -6.05 -3.17
CA LEU A 136 -5.87 -5.44 -4.09
C LEU A 136 -4.44 -5.93 -3.79
N THR A 137 -4.10 -6.09 -2.52
CA THR A 137 -2.78 -6.61 -2.10
C THR A 137 -2.58 -8.06 -2.53
N VAL A 138 -3.61 -8.91 -2.39
CA VAL A 138 -3.57 -10.30 -2.85
C VAL A 138 -3.42 -10.37 -4.38
N ARG A 139 -4.18 -9.54 -5.12
CA ARG A 139 -4.06 -9.46 -6.59
C ARG A 139 -2.66 -9.01 -7.02
N ASN A 140 -2.11 -7.98 -6.37
CA ASN A 140 -0.75 -7.52 -6.62
C ASN A 140 0.27 -8.65 -6.44
N LYS A 141 0.19 -9.38 -5.32
CA LYS A 141 1.07 -10.53 -5.05
C LYS A 141 0.98 -11.60 -6.13
N ASN A 142 -0.23 -11.91 -6.61
CA ASN A 142 -0.43 -12.91 -7.66
C ASN A 142 0.19 -12.48 -9.00
N PHE A 143 -0.02 -11.23 -9.44
CA PHE A 143 0.59 -10.73 -10.67
C PHE A 143 2.12 -10.67 -10.58
N PHE A 144 2.65 -10.29 -9.42
CA PHE A 144 4.09 -10.29 -9.18
C PHE A 144 4.70 -11.70 -9.30
N LEU A 145 4.06 -12.70 -8.68
CA LEU A 145 4.48 -14.10 -8.76
C LEU A 145 4.38 -14.65 -10.19
N LEU A 146 3.31 -14.31 -10.92
CA LEU A 146 3.17 -14.68 -12.34
C LEU A 146 4.29 -14.07 -13.19
N GLY A 147 4.68 -12.82 -12.92
CA GLY A 147 5.83 -12.19 -13.58
C GLY A 147 7.15 -12.91 -13.30
N ILE A 148 7.39 -13.33 -12.04
CA ILE A 148 8.57 -14.14 -11.68
C ILE A 148 8.57 -15.47 -12.44
N LEU A 149 7.44 -16.19 -12.48
CA LEU A 149 7.34 -17.46 -13.19
C LEU A 149 7.62 -17.30 -14.70
N ALA A 150 7.05 -16.26 -15.33
CA ALA A 150 7.31 -15.95 -16.73
C ALA A 150 8.80 -15.64 -16.99
N PHE A 151 9.45 -14.91 -16.08
CA PHE A 151 10.88 -14.62 -16.16
C PHE A 151 11.74 -15.90 -16.04
N ILE A 152 11.41 -16.80 -15.12
CA ILE A 152 12.10 -18.09 -14.97
C ILE A 152 11.96 -18.93 -16.24
N ILE A 153 10.75 -19.02 -16.81
CA ILE A 153 10.51 -19.75 -18.07
C ILE A 153 11.36 -19.18 -19.20
N TRP A 154 11.37 -17.84 -19.35
CA TRP A 154 12.22 -17.18 -20.34
C TRP A 154 13.70 -17.53 -20.16
N TRP A 155 14.18 -17.50 -18.92
CA TRP A 155 15.58 -17.78 -18.61
C TRP A 155 15.97 -19.22 -18.95
N VAL A 156 15.10 -20.19 -18.68
CA VAL A 156 15.29 -21.59 -19.07
C VAL A 156 15.34 -21.74 -20.59
N ILE A 157 14.41 -21.11 -21.33
CA ILE A 157 14.42 -21.14 -22.80
C ILE A 157 15.73 -20.56 -23.35
N LYS A 158 16.20 -19.43 -22.79
CA LYS A 158 17.46 -18.80 -23.19
C LYS A 158 18.66 -19.73 -22.95
N LEU A 159 18.70 -20.43 -21.81
CA LEU A 159 19.77 -21.41 -21.54
C LEU A 159 19.77 -22.55 -22.55
N VAL A 160 18.60 -23.14 -22.83
CA VAL A 160 18.46 -24.25 -23.79
C VAL A 160 18.93 -23.82 -25.18
N ASN A 161 18.48 -22.66 -25.66
CA ASN A 161 18.88 -22.13 -26.95
C ASN A 161 20.39 -21.88 -27.02
N ASN A 162 21.00 -21.34 -25.96
CA ASN A 162 22.44 -21.11 -25.92
C ASN A 162 23.25 -22.41 -25.90
N THR A 163 22.76 -23.47 -25.24
CA THR A 163 23.43 -24.78 -25.25
C THR A 163 23.34 -25.49 -26.60
N ALA A 164 22.23 -25.32 -27.32
CA ALA A 164 22.02 -25.93 -28.64
C ALA A 164 22.87 -25.30 -29.75
N VAL A 165 23.38 -24.07 -29.56
CA VAL A 165 24.26 -23.39 -30.51
C VAL A 165 25.74 -23.81 -30.34
N ILE A 166 26.10 -24.45 -29.22
CA ILE A 166 27.48 -24.86 -28.90
C ILE A 166 27.76 -26.32 -29.33
N SER A 167 26.72 -27.12 -29.62
CA SER A 167 26.82 -28.49 -30.14
C SER A 167 26.79 -28.55 -31.66
#